data_AF-A0A3D2IAM7-F1
#
_entry.id   AF-A0A3D2IAM7-F1
#
_cell.length_a   1.000
_cell.length_b   1.000
_cell.length_c   1.000
_cell.angle_alpha   90.00
_cell.angle_beta   90.00
_cell.angle_gamma   90.00
#
_symmetry.space_group_name_H-M   'P 1'
#
loop_
_entity.id
_entity.type
_entity.pdbx_description
1 polymer ?
#
loop_
_entity_poly.entity_id
_entity_poly.type
_entity_poly.pdbx_seq_one_letter_code
_entity_poly.pdbx_strand_id
1 'polypeptide(L)'
;MMVTFDICAGNPGALQFLMQAYDMDMFKAEQGFQRMQRAGITGARLYMLWNDCCNRDTEAALLAMNTLNIESVVEFINYEGGRGIPIDIEALRAAAERM
;
A
#
# COMPACT_ATOMS: atom_id res chain seq x y z
N MET A 1 -11.75 12.46 6.31
CA MET A 1 -10.67 12.81 7.26
C MET A 1 -9.37 12.54 6.55
N MET A 2 -8.48 13.53 6.49
CA MET A 2 -7.15 13.40 5.88
C MET A 2 -6.30 12.40 6.68
N VAL A 3 -5.48 11.62 5.99
CA VAL A 3 -4.55 10.69 6.64
C VAL A 3 -3.44 11.49 7.33
N THR A 4 -3.14 11.16 8.58
CA THR A 4 -2.03 11.76 9.32
C THR A 4 -0.82 10.83 9.33
N PHE A 5 0.34 11.37 9.70
CA PHE A 5 1.59 10.60 9.87
C PHE A 5 1.46 9.46 10.89
N ASP A 6 0.42 9.44 11.72
CA ASP A 6 0.14 8.35 12.66
C ASP A 6 -0.04 7.00 11.96
N ILE A 7 -0.46 7.00 10.69
CA ILE A 7 -0.56 5.78 9.89
C ILE A 7 0.78 5.04 9.76
N CYS A 8 1.91 5.75 9.89
CA CYS A 8 3.24 5.16 9.83
C CYS A 8 3.62 4.43 11.12
N ALA A 9 2.94 4.67 12.24
CA ALA A 9 3.18 4.01 13.54
C ALA A 9 4.68 3.90 13.92
N GLY A 10 5.43 4.99 13.71
CA GLY A 10 6.88 5.05 13.98
C GLY A 10 7.78 4.25 13.02
N ASN A 11 7.24 3.59 12.00
CA ASN A 11 8.02 2.86 11.01
C ASN A 11 8.61 3.84 9.96
N PRO A 12 9.95 3.95 9.86
CA PRO A 12 10.57 4.91 8.94
C PRO A 12 10.39 4.53 7.46
N GLY A 13 10.29 3.23 7.14
CA GLY A 13 10.02 2.78 5.78
C GLY A 13 8.58 3.10 5.35
N ALA A 14 7.61 2.99 6.26
CA ALA A 14 6.24 3.43 6.00
C ALA A 14 6.15 4.95 5.82
N LEU A 15 6.93 5.73 6.58
CA LEU A 15 7.03 7.18 6.39
C LEU A 15 7.64 7.52 5.03
N GLN A 16 8.70 6.82 4.63
CA GLN A 16 9.30 7.00 3.31
C GLN A 16 8.28 6.73 2.19
N PHE A 17 7.56 5.61 2.27
CA PHE A 17 6.50 5.29 1.32
C PHE A 17 5.43 6.38 1.28
N LEU A 18 4.93 6.80 2.44
CA LEU A 18 3.92 7.85 2.57
C LEU A 18 4.37 9.13 1.84
N MET A 19 5.59 9.62 2.13
CA MET A 19 6.11 10.84 1.52
C MET A 19 6.26 10.71 0.00
N GLN A 20 6.77 9.58 -0.49
CA GLN A 20 6.92 9.34 -1.93
C GLN A 20 5.56 9.26 -2.64
N ALA A 21 4.57 8.64 -2.03
CA ALA A 21 3.23 8.54 -2.59
C ALA A 21 2.55 9.91 -2.71
N TYR A 22 2.66 10.75 -1.67
CA TYR A 22 2.12 12.12 -1.70
C TYR A 22 2.81 13.03 -2.71
N ASP A 23 4.14 12.89 -2.86
CA ASP A 23 4.91 13.64 -3.87
C ASP A 23 4.52 13.23 -5.30
N MET A 24 4.19 11.95 -5.50
CA MET A 24 3.79 11.39 -6.79
C MET A 24 2.36 11.80 -7.20
N ASP A 25 1.36 11.49 -6.37
CA ASP A 25 -0.05 11.79 -6.66
C ASP A 25 -0.84 11.90 -5.35
N MET A 26 -1.04 13.13 -4.89
CA MET A 26 -1.73 13.43 -3.63
C MET A 26 -3.14 12.81 -3.56
N PHE A 27 -3.89 12.77 -4.66
CA PHE A 27 -5.27 12.29 -4.65
C PHE A 27 -5.33 10.76 -4.55
N LYS A 28 -4.52 10.05 -5.36
CA LYS A 28 -4.42 8.59 -5.28
C LYS A 28 -3.84 8.13 -3.96
N ALA A 29 -2.87 8.88 -3.42
CA ALA A 29 -2.28 8.65 -2.11
C ALA A 29 -3.34 8.75 -1.01
N GLU A 30 -4.07 9.87 -0.91
CA GLU A 30 -5.14 10.03 0.08
C GLU A 30 -6.17 8.91 0.00
N GLN A 31 -6.64 8.58 -1.20
CA GLN A 31 -7.62 7.51 -1.38
C GLN A 31 -7.09 6.17 -0.88
N GLY A 32 -5.89 5.79 -1.30
CA GLY A 32 -5.26 4.53 -0.92
C GLY A 32 -5.02 4.47 0.59
N PHE A 33 -4.38 5.48 1.17
CA PHE A 33 -4.04 5.47 2.59
C PHE A 33 -5.27 5.54 3.49
N GLN A 34 -6.34 6.26 3.11
CA GLN A 34 -7.59 6.22 3.88
C GLN A 34 -8.19 4.82 3.91
N ARG A 35 -8.14 4.08 2.80
CA ARG A 35 -8.60 2.68 2.76
C ARG A 35 -7.77 1.80 3.68
N MET A 36 -6.44 1.91 3.61
CA MET A 36 -5.53 1.13 4.46
C MET A 36 -5.72 1.46 5.95
N GLN A 37 -5.84 2.75 6.29
CA GLN A 37 -6.05 3.19 7.67
C GLN A 37 -7.37 2.65 8.24
N ARG A 38 -8.47 2.68 7.46
CA ARG A 38 -9.76 2.11 7.87
C ARG A 38 -9.69 0.60 8.10
N ALA A 39 -8.82 -0.08 7.35
CA ALA A 39 -8.56 -1.51 7.51
C ALA A 39 -7.55 -1.85 8.61
N GLY A 40 -6.99 -0.86 9.31
CA GLY A 40 -5.94 -1.08 10.32
C GLY A 40 -4.59 -1.52 9.73
N ILE A 41 -4.37 -1.29 8.44
CA ILE A 41 -3.09 -1.54 7.76
C ILE A 41 -2.23 -0.29 7.96
N THR A 42 -1.37 -0.36 8.98
CA THR A 42 -0.50 0.75 9.42
C THR A 42 0.95 0.27 9.61
N GLY A 43 1.88 1.23 9.70
CA GLY A 43 3.28 1.03 10.04
C GLY A 43 3.96 -0.13 9.32
N ALA A 44 4.38 -1.15 10.06
CA ALA A 44 5.10 -2.29 9.49
C ALA A 44 4.32 -3.02 8.39
N ARG A 45 2.99 -3.07 8.44
CA ARG A 45 2.17 -3.67 7.37
C ARG A 45 2.16 -2.83 6.10
N LEU A 46 2.08 -1.51 6.24
CA LEU A 46 2.24 -0.59 5.09
C LEU A 46 3.63 -0.68 4.49
N TYR A 47 4.66 -0.72 5.35
CA TYR A 47 6.02 -0.89 4.90
C TYR A 47 6.19 -2.21 4.15
N MET A 48 5.64 -3.31 4.66
CA MET A 48 5.71 -4.62 4.03
C MET A 48 4.98 -4.66 2.67
N LEU A 49 3.78 -4.06 2.57
CA LEU A 49 3.07 -3.91 1.30
C LEU A 49 3.96 -3.21 0.26
N TRP A 50 4.52 -2.05 0.61
CA TRP A 50 5.35 -1.30 -0.33
C TRP A 50 6.69 -2.00 -0.61
N ASN A 51 7.38 -2.50 0.40
CA ASN A 51 8.73 -3.06 0.30
C ASN A 51 8.75 -4.46 -0.32
N ASP A 52 7.98 -5.39 0.24
CA ASP A 52 8.03 -6.80 -0.14
C ASP A 52 7.08 -7.09 -1.29
N CYS A 53 5.82 -6.63 -1.19
CA CYS A 53 4.80 -6.97 -2.16
C CYS A 53 4.96 -6.18 -3.47
N CYS A 54 5.43 -4.94 -3.38
CA CYS A 54 5.56 -4.02 -4.52
C CYS A 54 7.01 -3.65 -4.85
N ASN A 55 8.01 -4.28 -4.23
CA ASN A 55 9.44 -4.05 -4.50
C ASN A 55 9.85 -2.56 -4.43
N ARG A 56 9.27 -1.81 -3.49
CA ARG A 56 9.42 -0.36 -3.30
C ARG A 56 8.96 0.51 -4.48
N ASP A 57 8.18 -0.05 -5.40
CA ASP A 57 7.50 0.72 -6.43
C ASP A 57 6.25 1.38 -5.83
N THR A 58 6.33 2.69 -5.67
CA THR A 58 5.27 3.52 -5.09
C THR A 58 4.03 3.57 -5.98
N GLU A 59 4.17 3.57 -7.30
CA GLU A 59 3.03 3.59 -8.21
C GLU A 59 2.30 2.25 -8.16
N ALA A 60 3.06 1.14 -8.16
CA ALA A 60 2.55 -0.20 -7.99
C ALA A 60 1.79 -0.38 -6.66
N ALA A 61 2.36 0.13 -5.55
CA ALA A 61 1.71 0.07 -4.25
C ALA A 61 0.41 0.87 -4.21
N LEU A 62 0.38 2.07 -4.81
CA LEU A 62 -0.84 2.87 -4.92
C LEU A 62 -1.89 2.19 -5.79
N LEU A 63 -1.50 1.53 -6.88
CA LEU A 63 -2.41 0.72 -7.69
C LEU A 63 -2.99 -0.43 -6.87
N ALA A 64 -2.15 -1.19 -6.16
CA ALA A 64 -2.60 -2.28 -5.28
C ALA A 64 -3.60 -1.79 -4.23
N MET A 65 -3.27 -0.71 -3.52
CA MET A 65 -4.14 -0.12 -2.50
C MET A 65 -5.47 0.37 -3.05
N ASN A 66 -5.50 0.86 -4.30
CA ASN A 66 -6.69 1.44 -4.92
C ASN A 66 -7.51 0.43 -5.75
N THR A 67 -6.95 -0.71 -6.12
CA THR A 67 -7.64 -1.70 -6.97
C THR A 67 -8.01 -2.98 -6.22
N LEU A 68 -7.11 -3.53 -5.40
CA LEU A 68 -7.38 -4.78 -4.69
C LEU A 68 -8.41 -4.57 -3.58
N ASN A 69 -9.20 -5.61 -3.28
CA ASN A 69 -10.00 -5.63 -2.06
C ASN A 69 -9.08 -5.77 -0.83
N ILE A 70 -9.58 -5.42 0.36
CA ILE A 70 -8.76 -5.41 1.58
C ILE A 70 -8.28 -6.81 1.96
N GLU A 71 -9.11 -7.84 1.74
CA GLU A 71 -8.77 -9.24 2.07
C GLU A 71 -7.54 -9.70 1.29
N SER A 72 -7.51 -9.47 -0.03
CA SER A 72 -6.36 -9.78 -0.88
C SER A 72 -5.12 -8.99 -0.47
N VAL A 73 -5.24 -7.70 -0.12
CA VAL A 73 -4.08 -6.93 0.38
C VAL A 73 -3.49 -7.56 1.64
N VAL A 74 -4.34 -8.00 2.58
CA VAL A 74 -3.89 -8.64 3.83
C VAL A 74 -3.18 -9.98 3.54
N GLU A 75 -3.71 -10.77 2.61
CA GLU A 75 -3.08 -12.03 2.17
C GLU A 75 -1.67 -11.79 1.60
N PHE A 76 -1.49 -10.77 0.76
CA PHE A 76 -0.17 -10.44 0.22
C PHE A 76 0.80 -9.94 1.28
N ILE A 77 0.34 -9.14 2.24
CA ILE A 77 1.23 -8.65 3.32
C ILE A 77 1.77 -9.83 4.12
N ASN A 78 1.01 -10.92 4.34
CA ASN A 78 1.47 -12.14 5.01
C ASN A 78 2.28 -11.85 6.31
N TYR A 79 1.74 -10.96 7.14
CA TYR A 79 2.48 -10.38 8.27
C TYR A 79 2.95 -11.45 9.29
N GLU A 80 2.12 -12.47 9.54
CA GLU A 80 2.45 -13.58 10.45
C GLU A 80 3.56 -14.48 9.89
N GLY A 81 3.68 -14.58 8.57
CA GLY A 81 4.78 -15.26 7.89
C GLY A 81 6.09 -14.48 7.87
N GLY A 82 6.09 -13.23 8.36
CA GLY A 82 7.29 -12.39 8.49
C GLY A 82 7.81 -11.77 7.19
N ARG A 83 7.16 -12.04 6.05
CA ARG A 83 7.54 -11.49 4.74
C ARG A 83 6.31 -11.40 3.82
N GLY A 84 6.21 -10.27 3.12
CA GLY A 84 5.19 -10.08 2.08
C GLY A 84 5.41 -10.97 0.86
N ILE A 85 4.31 -11.29 0.19
CA ILE A 85 4.24 -12.03 -1.06
C ILE A 85 4.21 -11.01 -2.21
N PRO A 86 5.09 -11.13 -3.22
CA PRO A 86 5.08 -10.25 -4.39
C PRO A 86 3.72 -10.27 -5.11
N ILE A 87 3.20 -9.09 -5.42
CA ILE A 87 2.00 -8.91 -6.22
C ILE A 87 2.39 -8.89 -7.71
N ASP A 88 1.63 -9.58 -8.55
CA ASP A 88 1.75 -9.44 -10.01
C ASP A 88 1.13 -8.11 -10.45
N ILE A 89 1.94 -7.07 -10.49
CA ILE A 89 1.53 -5.71 -10.82
C ILE A 89 1.11 -5.58 -12.28
N GLU A 90 1.72 -6.33 -13.19
CA GLU A 90 1.35 -6.30 -14.62
C GLU A 90 -0.05 -6.88 -14.83
N ALA A 91 -0.34 -8.02 -14.19
CA ALA A 91 -1.69 -8.58 -14.20
C ALA A 91 -2.70 -7.61 -13.56
N LEU A 92 -2.33 -6.94 -12.47
CA LEU A 92 -3.19 -5.97 -11.81
C LEU A 92 -3.48 -4.73 -12.68
N ARG A 93 -2.45 -4.17 -13.35
CA ARG A 93 -2.61 -3.05 -14.31
C ARG A 93 -3.55 -3.44 -15.44
N ALA A 94 -3.33 -4.60 -16.05
CA ALA A 94 -4.17 -5.10 -17.14
C ALA A 94 -5.62 -5.39 -16.70
N ALA A 95 -5.85 -5.72 -15.43
CA ALA A 95 -7.21 -5.87 -14.89
C ALA A 95 -7.89 -4.50 -14.66
N ALA A 96 -7.16 -3.53 -14.14
CA ALA A 96 -7.67 -2.18 -13.86
C ALA A 96 -8.06 -1.41 -15.13
N GLU A 97 -7.35 -1.61 -16.24
CA GLU A 97 -7.67 -0.98 -17.53
C GLU A 97 -8.94 -1.51 -18.21
N ARG A 98 -9.48 -2.65 -17.74
CA ARG A 98 -10.68 -3.29 -18.28
C ARG A 98 -11.96 -2.92 -17.51
N MET A 99 -11.83 -2.15 -16.43
CA MET A 99 -12.93 -1.67 -15.58
C MET A 99 -13.35 -0.25 -15.98
#